data_AF-A0A2D5UKZ7-F1
#
_entry.id   AF-A0A2D5UKZ7-F1
#
_cell.length_a   1.000
_cell.length_b   1.000
_cell.length_c   1.000
_cell.angle_alpha   90.00
_cell.angle_beta   90.00
_cell.angle_gamma   90.00
#
_symmetry.space_group_name_H-M   'P 1'
#
loop_
_entity.id
_entity.type
_entity.pdbx_description
1 polymer ?
#
loop_
_entity_poly.entity_id
_entity_poly.type
_entity_poly.pdbx_seq_one_letter_code
_entity_poly.pdbx_strand_id
1 'polypeptide(L)'
;MKKVFTTLLLITAIFNFSFADKVDNETAQKVAVNHLLKMQDYIGNVKLNLVHTYNTTISSAFNPDILEPTPLLYIYDIGDDNGIIIVSGDDVAIPILGYTNSGHFDISDLPYSFKKWIEGYKNQINYAIENDLEPETYVEEMWKELINGIIINQSVDNTTAGPLCSTTWNQSPYYNDQCPGGSVTGCVATAMAQVMKFWNHPAQGSGMHSYNHQTYGTLSANFGSTTYQWSSMPNSINSSNNAIATLMYHCGVSVDMNYSPDVSGAWVIEDDSPVCSESAFKNYFGYSSSLHGEKRENYSTSQWTDMVRADLDAGRPIVYAGFGSGGGHAFVCDGYDAGDYFHFNWGWGGYYDGYFHIDALDPGGTGTGGGTGGYNSGHQAIFEMVPETTTSTYELALYDNVVASPNPISFLQAFSVQTKIANTGNSNFTGDFAAYVFDNNMNAIDNVEIVSGSLSSGYYNTYTFSTSGMSTILPGSYYIGIYYRPSGEEWVQVGDGSY
;
A
#
# COMPACT_ATOMS: atom_id res chain seq x y z
N MET A 1 -65.27 56.66 17.43
CA MET A 1 -63.92 56.44 16.87
C MET A 1 -63.32 55.21 17.53
N LYS A 2 -63.13 54.13 16.78
CA LYS A 2 -62.61 52.84 17.28
C LYS A 2 -61.11 52.97 17.57
N LYS A 3 -60.68 52.65 18.79
CA LYS A 3 -59.26 52.46 19.13
C LYS A 3 -58.92 51.00 18.89
N VAL A 4 -58.11 50.73 17.88
CA VAL A 4 -57.50 49.42 17.63
C VAL A 4 -56.24 49.35 18.48
N PHE A 5 -56.19 48.42 19.43
CA PHE A 5 -54.97 48.02 20.11
C PHE A 5 -54.31 46.93 19.25
N THR A 6 -53.15 47.24 18.69
CA THR A 6 -52.30 46.25 18.01
C THR A 6 -51.27 45.78 19.02
N THR A 7 -51.44 44.55 19.53
CA THR A 7 -50.45 43.87 20.37
C THR A 7 -49.36 43.31 19.46
N LEU A 8 -48.15 43.87 19.54
CA LEU A 8 -46.97 43.35 18.86
C LEU A 8 -46.39 42.21 19.71
N LEU A 9 -46.57 40.96 19.28
CA LEU A 9 -45.91 39.79 19.87
C LEU A 9 -44.48 39.74 19.32
N LEU A 10 -43.50 40.06 20.15
CA LEU A 10 -42.08 39.90 19.83
C LEU A 10 -41.72 38.42 20.04
N ILE A 11 -41.64 37.65 18.95
CA ILE A 11 -41.08 36.30 18.98
C ILE A 11 -39.57 36.46 18.88
N THR A 12 -38.88 36.43 20.02
CA THR A 12 -37.43 36.23 20.07
C THR A 12 -37.14 34.77 19.72
N ALA A 13 -36.81 34.52 18.45
CA ALA A 13 -36.12 33.30 18.06
C ALA A 13 -34.73 33.34 18.71
N ILE A 14 -34.55 32.57 19.79
CA ILE A 14 -33.23 32.25 20.32
C ILE A 14 -32.62 31.28 19.31
N PHE A 15 -31.84 31.83 18.38
CA PHE A 15 -30.87 31.03 17.65
C PHE A 15 -29.80 30.63 18.68
N ASN A 16 -29.82 29.38 19.12
CA ASN A 16 -28.67 28.79 19.80
C ASN A 16 -27.58 28.65 18.72
N PHE A 17 -26.76 29.68 18.57
CA PHE A 17 -25.45 29.51 17.98
C PHE A 17 -24.65 28.72 19.02
N SER A 18 -24.40 27.44 18.73
CA SER A 18 -23.46 26.62 19.50
C SER A 18 -22.10 27.00 18.96
N PHE A 19 -21.37 27.85 19.69
CA PHE A 19 -19.97 28.09 19.39
C PHE A 19 -19.16 26.86 19.80
N ALA A 20 -18.03 26.64 19.15
CA ALA A 20 -17.06 25.66 19.62
C ALA A 20 -16.63 25.95 21.07
N ASP A 21 -16.56 24.92 21.89
CA ASP A 21 -16.18 24.97 23.29
C ASP A 21 -14.93 24.12 23.55
N LYS A 22 -14.10 24.63 24.48
CA LYS A 22 -12.95 23.88 24.99
C LYS A 22 -13.39 22.55 25.61
N VAL A 23 -12.69 21.48 25.27
CA VAL A 23 -12.95 20.14 25.81
C VAL A 23 -12.07 19.93 27.03
N ASP A 24 -12.67 19.64 28.18
CA ASP A 24 -11.91 19.28 29.38
C ASP A 24 -11.44 17.81 29.37
N ASN A 25 -10.46 17.49 30.23
CA ASN A 25 -9.91 16.14 30.30
C ASN A 25 -10.95 15.07 30.68
N GLU A 26 -11.98 15.41 31.47
CA GLU A 26 -13.03 14.46 31.85
C GLU A 26 -13.87 14.07 30.63
N THR A 27 -14.24 15.07 29.83
CA THR A 27 -14.97 14.90 28.57
C THR A 27 -14.13 14.16 27.54
N ALA A 28 -12.86 14.55 27.37
CA ALA A 28 -11.94 13.89 26.44
C ALA A 28 -11.72 12.42 26.81
N GLN A 29 -11.50 12.11 28.09
CA GLN A 29 -11.34 10.73 28.56
C GLN A 29 -12.62 9.91 28.35
N LYS A 30 -13.80 10.50 28.59
CA LYS A 30 -15.09 9.84 28.35
C LYS A 30 -15.30 9.51 26.87
N VAL A 31 -15.01 10.47 25.99
CA VAL A 31 -15.10 10.32 24.53
C VAL A 31 -14.14 9.23 24.04
N ALA A 32 -12.91 9.19 24.53
CA ALA A 32 -11.95 8.14 24.21
C ALA A 32 -12.42 6.75 24.65
N VAL A 33 -12.93 6.61 25.89
CA VAL A 33 -13.49 5.33 26.36
C VAL A 33 -14.66 4.88 25.47
N ASN A 34 -15.58 5.79 25.15
CA ASN A 34 -16.75 5.46 24.35
C ASN A 34 -16.39 5.09 22.91
N HIS A 35 -15.37 5.72 22.32
CA HIS A 35 -14.85 5.33 21.01
C HIS A 35 -14.30 3.91 21.02
N LEU A 36 -13.41 3.58 21.97
CA LEU A 36 -12.82 2.25 22.10
C LEU A 36 -13.88 1.16 22.37
N LEU A 37 -14.94 1.49 23.10
CA LEU A 37 -16.08 0.57 23.30
C LEU A 37 -16.93 0.42 22.02
N LYS A 38 -17.13 1.49 21.26
CA LYS A 38 -17.89 1.48 19.98
C LYS A 38 -17.22 0.58 18.95
N MET A 39 -15.90 0.62 18.87
CA MET A 39 -15.09 -0.18 17.95
C MET A 39 -15.09 -1.69 18.27
N GLN A 40 -15.66 -2.12 19.40
CA GLN A 40 -15.60 -3.50 19.90
C GLN A 40 -14.19 -4.08 20.12
N ASP A 41 -13.13 -3.29 19.95
CA ASP A 41 -11.74 -3.68 20.21
C ASP A 41 -11.50 -4.05 21.69
N TYR A 42 -12.35 -3.56 22.59
CA TYR A 42 -12.23 -3.80 24.03
C TYR A 42 -13.51 -4.39 24.64
N ILE A 43 -13.50 -5.71 24.86
CA ILE A 43 -14.52 -6.40 25.68
C ILE A 43 -14.10 -6.28 27.16
N GLY A 44 -14.31 -5.12 27.78
CA GLY A 44 -13.99 -4.94 29.21
C GLY A 44 -13.92 -3.49 29.70
N ASN A 45 -13.40 -3.30 30.92
CA ASN A 45 -13.11 -1.97 31.47
C ASN A 45 -11.90 -1.38 30.75
N VAL A 46 -12.13 -0.41 29.86
CA VAL A 46 -11.07 0.39 29.24
C VAL A 46 -10.40 1.25 30.31
N LYS A 47 -9.10 1.05 30.52
CA LYS A 47 -8.27 1.88 31.40
C LYS A 47 -7.48 2.85 30.54
N LEU A 48 -7.73 4.15 30.70
CA LEU A 48 -6.96 5.21 30.05
C LEU A 48 -6.12 5.94 31.09
N ASN A 49 -4.84 6.15 30.77
CA ASN A 49 -3.95 7.00 31.56
C ASN A 49 -3.59 8.24 30.72
N LEU A 50 -3.90 9.44 31.21
CA LEU A 50 -3.45 10.66 30.54
C LEU A 50 -1.92 10.75 30.65
N VAL A 51 -1.24 10.70 29.51
CA VAL A 51 0.22 10.72 29.44
C VAL A 51 0.76 12.04 28.91
N HIS A 52 -0.02 12.75 28.10
CA HIS A 52 0.37 14.06 27.64
C HIS A 52 -0.81 14.97 27.26
N THR A 53 -0.59 16.28 27.39
CA THR A 53 -1.51 17.32 26.91
C THR A 53 -0.70 18.39 26.22
N TYR A 54 -1.00 18.66 24.95
CA TYR A 54 -0.48 19.85 24.28
C TYR A 54 -1.45 21.00 24.49
N ASN A 55 -0.93 22.15 24.92
CA ASN A 55 -1.72 23.36 25.16
C ASN A 55 -1.22 24.51 24.27
N THR A 56 -2.12 25.44 23.97
CA THR A 56 -1.83 26.81 23.55
C THR A 56 -2.15 27.78 24.69
N THR A 57 -1.94 29.08 24.49
CA THR A 57 -2.29 30.12 25.45
C THR A 57 -3.14 31.19 24.79
N ILE A 58 -4.34 31.42 25.31
CA ILE A 58 -5.31 32.37 24.76
C ILE A 58 -5.75 33.36 25.85
N SER A 59 -6.02 34.59 25.44
CA SER A 59 -6.59 35.63 26.31
C SER A 59 -7.90 35.17 26.95
N SER A 60 -8.04 35.36 28.27
CA SER A 60 -9.24 34.97 29.00
C SER A 60 -10.45 35.79 28.54
N ALA A 61 -11.60 35.14 28.43
CA ALA A 61 -12.85 35.79 28.03
C ALA A 61 -13.27 36.93 28.98
N PHE A 62 -12.83 36.89 30.24
CA PHE A 62 -13.15 37.89 31.26
C PHE A 62 -12.10 39.01 31.37
N ASN A 63 -10.86 38.74 30.98
CA ASN A 63 -9.75 39.69 31.02
C ASN A 63 -8.69 39.36 29.95
N PRO A 64 -8.60 40.14 28.86
CA PRO A 64 -7.66 39.88 27.77
C PRO A 64 -6.18 40.01 28.16
N ASP A 65 -5.86 40.61 29.33
CA ASP A 65 -4.49 40.68 29.85
C ASP A 65 -4.05 39.37 30.56
N ILE A 66 -4.98 38.43 30.78
CA ILE A 66 -4.69 37.13 31.40
C ILE A 66 -4.68 36.08 30.29
N LEU A 67 -3.55 35.39 30.11
CA LEU A 67 -3.45 34.23 29.23
C LEU A 67 -3.77 32.97 30.01
N GLU A 68 -4.73 32.18 29.54
CA GLU A 68 -5.05 30.87 30.10
C GLU A 68 -4.57 29.74 29.19
N PRO A 69 -4.10 28.61 29.76
CA PRO A 69 -3.79 27.43 28.97
C PRO A 69 -5.07 26.84 28.38
N THR A 70 -5.11 26.71 27.06
CA THR A 70 -6.19 26.06 26.32
C THR A 70 -5.67 24.75 25.73
N PRO A 71 -6.30 23.60 26.02
CA PRO A 71 -5.86 22.32 25.47
C PRO A 71 -6.07 22.28 23.96
N LEU A 72 -5.06 21.78 23.23
CA LEU A 72 -5.15 21.51 21.79
C LEU A 72 -5.46 20.03 21.54
N LEU A 73 -4.81 19.13 22.28
CA LEU A 73 -5.09 17.70 22.24
C LEU A 73 -4.59 16.97 23.49
N TYR A 74 -5.20 15.83 23.76
CA TYR A 74 -4.88 14.90 24.82
C TYR A 74 -4.36 13.58 24.24
N ILE A 75 -3.34 13.00 24.87
CA ILE A 75 -2.84 11.66 24.55
C ILE A 75 -3.02 10.78 25.78
N TYR A 76 -3.71 9.67 25.59
CA TYR A 76 -3.90 8.64 26.60
C TYR A 76 -3.22 7.35 26.19
N ASP A 77 -2.53 6.70 27.13
CA ASP A 77 -2.17 5.29 26.99
C ASP A 77 -3.40 4.42 27.28
N ILE A 78 -3.57 3.39 26.47
CA ILE A 78 -4.62 2.37 26.60
C ILE A 78 -4.04 1.18 27.36
N GLY A 79 -4.51 0.97 28.58
CA GLY A 79 -3.95 -0.05 29.46
C GLY A 79 -2.48 0.23 29.78
N ASP A 80 -1.66 -0.83 29.82
CA ASP A 80 -0.24 -0.71 30.11
C ASP A 80 0.64 -0.85 28.84
N ASP A 81 0.10 -1.37 27.72
CA ASP A 81 0.81 -1.50 26.42
C ASP A 81 -0.13 -1.72 25.21
N ASN A 82 -1.42 -1.36 25.33
CA ASN A 82 -2.42 -1.62 24.29
C ASN A 82 -2.62 -0.42 23.34
N GLY A 83 -1.58 0.40 23.20
CA GLY A 83 -1.54 1.54 22.30
C GLY A 83 -1.95 2.85 22.94
N ILE A 84 -2.17 3.84 22.08
CA ILE A 84 -2.49 5.21 22.47
C ILE A 84 -3.77 5.68 21.78
N ILE A 85 -4.47 6.63 22.40
CA ILE A 85 -5.59 7.35 21.75
C ILE A 85 -5.39 8.84 21.92
N ILE A 86 -5.58 9.57 20.82
CA ILE A 86 -5.35 11.00 20.70
C ILE A 86 -6.72 11.68 20.54
N VAL A 87 -7.07 12.56 21.47
CA VAL A 87 -8.37 13.24 21.52
C VAL A 87 -8.17 14.73 21.29
N SER A 88 -9.03 15.37 20.51
CA SER A 88 -9.01 16.84 20.35
C SER A 88 -9.28 17.55 21.67
N GLY A 89 -8.61 18.69 21.88
CA GLY A 89 -8.81 19.58 23.03
C GLY A 89 -9.93 20.61 22.83
N ASP A 90 -10.53 20.66 21.66
CA ASP A 90 -11.58 21.60 21.29
C ASP A 90 -12.59 20.92 20.36
N ASP A 91 -13.88 21.19 20.53
CA ASP A 91 -14.93 20.52 19.78
C ASP A 91 -15.16 21.10 18.37
N VAL A 92 -14.39 22.13 17.98
CA VAL A 92 -14.27 22.58 16.59
C VAL A 92 -13.69 21.51 15.67
N ALA A 93 -12.86 20.62 16.20
CA ALA A 93 -12.23 19.51 15.47
C ALA A 93 -12.86 18.16 15.84
N ILE A 94 -12.64 17.14 15.02
CA ILE A 94 -13.16 15.79 15.29
C ILE A 94 -12.68 15.26 16.67
N PRO A 95 -13.50 14.47 17.38
CA PRO A 95 -13.18 14.03 18.73
C PRO A 95 -11.93 13.18 18.84
N ILE A 96 -11.79 12.16 18.00
CA ILE A 96 -10.61 11.29 17.99
C ILE A 96 -9.75 11.66 16.78
N LEU A 97 -8.51 12.05 17.03
CA LEU A 97 -7.56 12.44 15.98
C LEU A 97 -6.82 11.22 15.42
N GLY A 98 -6.59 10.23 16.27
CA GLY A 98 -6.05 8.94 15.88
C GLY A 98 -5.76 8.05 17.08
N TYR A 99 -5.48 6.78 16.83
CA TYR A 99 -5.16 5.80 17.84
C TYR A 99 -4.27 4.68 17.28
N THR A 100 -3.59 3.98 18.18
CA THR A 100 -2.81 2.78 17.87
C THR A 100 -3.32 1.65 18.75
N ASN A 101 -3.16 0.39 18.28
CA ASN A 101 -3.65 -0.78 19.02
C ASN A 101 -2.54 -1.51 19.79
N SER A 102 -1.34 -0.93 19.83
CA SER A 102 -0.18 -1.48 20.54
C SER A 102 0.82 -0.39 20.91
N GLY A 103 1.59 -0.64 21.97
CA GLY A 103 2.63 0.25 22.46
C GLY A 103 2.12 1.24 23.50
N HIS A 104 2.95 2.24 23.78
CA HIS A 104 2.64 3.33 24.71
C HIS A 104 3.31 4.62 24.22
N PHE A 105 2.86 5.77 24.72
CA PHE A 105 3.45 7.05 24.38
C PHE A 105 4.74 7.29 25.15
N ASP A 106 5.85 7.48 24.44
CA ASP A 106 7.11 7.96 25.02
C ASP A 106 7.53 9.28 24.37
N ILE A 107 7.33 10.38 25.09
CA ILE A 107 7.71 11.72 24.63
C ILE A 107 9.21 11.89 24.40
N SER A 108 10.04 11.10 25.08
CA SER A 108 11.50 11.20 25.00
C SER A 108 12.05 10.57 23.71
N ASP A 109 11.28 9.66 23.08
CA ASP A 109 11.67 8.91 21.89
C ASP A 109 10.60 8.91 20.80
N LEU A 110 10.15 10.11 20.42
CA LEU A 110 9.19 10.28 19.33
C LEU A 110 9.91 10.38 17.96
N PRO A 111 9.54 9.55 16.96
CA PRO A 111 9.99 9.70 15.58
C PRO A 111 9.68 11.10 15.04
N TYR A 112 10.59 11.65 14.24
CA TYR A 112 10.46 13.01 13.72
C TYR A 112 9.12 13.24 13.00
N SER A 113 8.70 12.27 12.19
CA SER A 113 7.51 12.47 11.38
C SER A 113 6.20 12.29 12.19
N PHE A 114 6.19 11.48 13.25
CA PHE A 114 5.09 11.48 14.22
C PHE A 114 4.96 12.85 14.92
N LYS A 115 6.08 13.44 15.37
CA LYS A 115 6.09 14.81 15.93
C LYS A 115 5.47 15.81 14.97
N LYS A 116 5.80 15.70 13.68
CA LYS A 116 5.24 16.57 12.64
C LYS A 116 3.75 16.32 12.42
N TRP A 117 3.29 15.07 12.40
CA TRP A 117 1.85 14.76 12.32
C TRP A 117 1.06 15.43 13.46
N ILE A 118 1.52 15.23 14.70
CA ILE A 118 0.94 15.88 15.89
C ILE A 118 1.00 17.41 15.80
N GLU A 119 2.10 17.97 15.30
CA GLU A 119 2.22 19.41 15.05
C GLU A 119 1.20 19.93 14.04
N GLY A 120 0.82 19.11 13.05
CA GLY A 120 -0.23 19.46 12.09
C GLY A 120 -1.59 19.61 12.76
N TYR A 121 -2.00 18.63 13.56
CA TYR A 121 -3.24 18.73 14.32
C TYR A 121 -3.23 19.92 15.28
N LYS A 122 -2.14 20.13 16.01
CA LYS A 122 -2.01 21.29 16.90
C LYS A 122 -2.21 22.61 16.17
N ASN A 123 -1.58 22.79 15.00
CA ASN A 123 -1.69 24.03 14.23
C ASN A 123 -3.07 24.23 13.66
N GLN A 124 -3.72 23.17 13.15
CA GLN A 124 -5.09 23.25 12.65
C GLN A 124 -6.06 23.63 13.77
N ILE A 125 -5.99 22.95 14.92
CA ILE A 125 -6.86 23.22 16.07
C ILE A 125 -6.61 24.63 16.62
N ASN A 126 -5.35 25.02 16.80
CA ASN A 126 -5.02 26.37 17.26
C ASN A 126 -5.53 27.45 16.30
N TYR A 127 -5.38 27.23 14.99
CA TYR A 127 -5.92 28.15 13.98
C TYR A 127 -7.44 28.25 14.06
N ALA A 128 -8.14 27.13 14.21
CA ALA A 128 -9.60 27.12 14.32
C ALA A 128 -10.08 27.90 15.55
N ILE A 129 -9.42 27.71 16.69
CA ILE A 129 -9.71 28.46 17.92
C ILE A 129 -9.40 29.95 17.74
N GLU A 130 -8.24 30.32 17.18
CA GLU A 130 -7.84 31.72 17.00
C GLU A 130 -8.73 32.50 16.01
N ASN A 131 -9.42 31.79 15.12
CA ASN A 131 -10.29 32.38 14.10
C ASN A 131 -11.78 32.18 14.38
N ASP A 132 -12.15 31.70 15.58
CA ASP A 132 -13.52 31.44 16.00
C ASP A 132 -14.32 30.63 14.95
N LEU A 133 -13.69 29.56 14.42
CA LEU A 133 -14.35 28.70 13.46
C LEU A 133 -15.44 27.88 14.14
N GLU A 134 -16.54 27.64 13.42
CA GLU A 134 -17.61 26.77 13.87
C GLU A 134 -17.33 25.32 13.44
N PRO A 135 -17.66 24.31 14.27
CA PRO A 135 -17.57 22.92 13.87
C PRO A 135 -18.52 22.64 12.70
N GLU A 136 -18.12 21.74 11.81
CA GLU A 136 -19.07 21.20 10.84
C GLU A 136 -20.13 20.35 11.53
N THR A 137 -21.32 20.24 10.91
CA THR A 137 -22.45 19.50 11.49
C THR A 137 -22.09 18.04 11.80
N TYR A 138 -21.28 17.39 10.96
CA TYR A 138 -20.85 16.02 11.21
C TYR A 138 -19.91 15.91 12.43
N VAL A 139 -19.06 16.93 12.67
CA VAL A 139 -18.16 17.00 13.83
C VAL A 139 -18.98 17.10 15.11
N GLU A 140 -19.98 17.98 15.14
CA GLU A 140 -20.90 18.07 16.28
C GLU A 140 -21.62 16.75 16.54
N GLU A 141 -22.04 16.03 15.49
CA GLU A 141 -22.71 14.73 15.60
C GLU A 141 -21.78 13.67 16.19
N MET A 142 -20.51 13.62 15.77
CA MET A 142 -19.49 12.72 16.34
C MET A 142 -19.27 12.99 17.84
N TRP A 143 -19.15 14.26 18.25
CA TRP A 143 -19.02 14.63 19.66
C TRP A 143 -20.27 14.26 20.45
N LYS A 144 -21.46 14.58 19.95
CA LYS A 144 -22.74 14.22 20.61
C LYS A 144 -22.88 12.72 20.79
N GLU A 145 -22.48 11.92 19.79
CA GLU A 145 -22.51 10.46 19.86
C GLU A 145 -21.58 9.95 20.99
N LEU A 146 -20.32 10.36 20.96
CA LEU A 146 -19.30 9.88 21.91
C LEU A 146 -19.49 10.44 23.32
N ILE A 147 -20.01 11.66 23.50
CA ILE A 147 -20.33 12.20 24.83
C ILE A 147 -21.50 11.46 25.46
N ASN A 148 -22.54 11.17 24.69
CA ASN A 148 -23.74 10.53 25.21
C ASN A 148 -23.59 9.01 25.36
N GLY A 149 -22.55 8.41 24.79
CA GLY A 149 -22.32 6.96 24.81
C GLY A 149 -23.45 6.19 24.14
N ILE A 150 -24.16 6.83 23.20
CA ILE A 150 -25.25 6.17 22.48
C ILE A 150 -24.57 5.22 21.48
N ILE A 151 -24.55 3.94 21.83
CA ILE A 151 -24.30 2.87 20.87
C ILE A 151 -25.53 2.85 19.96
N ILE A 152 -25.54 3.70 18.94
CA ILE A 152 -26.59 3.63 17.93
C ILE A 152 -26.34 2.31 17.19
N ASN A 153 -27.27 1.37 17.27
CA ASN A 153 -27.44 0.32 16.25
C ASN A 153 -27.87 0.95 14.91
N GLN A 154 -27.31 2.12 14.55
CA GLN A 154 -27.28 2.58 13.18
C GLN A 154 -26.24 1.72 12.49
N SER A 155 -26.49 1.41 11.23
CA SER A 155 -25.50 0.90 10.31
C SER A 155 -24.37 1.93 10.19
N VAL A 156 -23.51 2.02 11.21
CA VAL A 156 -22.15 2.44 10.99
C VAL A 156 -21.66 1.50 9.92
N ASP A 157 -21.09 2.06 8.86
CA ASP A 157 -20.44 1.27 7.84
C ASP A 157 -19.29 0.55 8.53
N ASN A 158 -19.57 -0.63 9.09
CA ASN A 158 -18.62 -1.51 9.79
C ASN A 158 -17.67 -2.17 8.79
N THR A 159 -17.60 -1.64 7.57
CA THR A 159 -16.57 -1.98 6.61
C THR A 159 -15.26 -1.50 7.18
N THR A 160 -14.38 -2.46 7.39
CA THR A 160 -13.00 -2.25 7.78
C THR A 160 -12.16 -2.99 6.76
N ALA A 161 -11.02 -2.44 6.38
CA ALA A 161 -10.04 -3.14 5.55
C ALA A 161 -8.66 -3.07 6.22
N GLY A 162 -7.88 -4.14 6.09
CA GLY A 162 -6.51 -4.18 6.59
C GLY A 162 -6.37 -4.25 8.13
N PRO A 163 -5.17 -3.95 8.67
CA PRO A 163 -3.95 -3.56 7.94
C PRO A 163 -3.49 -4.65 6.97
N LEU A 164 -3.24 -4.28 5.70
CA LEU A 164 -2.86 -5.20 4.63
C LEU A 164 -1.38 -5.58 4.75
N CYS A 165 -0.51 -4.62 5.08
CA CYS A 165 0.91 -4.85 5.22
C CYS A 165 1.23 -5.47 6.58
N SER A 166 1.92 -6.61 6.58
CA SER A 166 2.42 -7.21 7.83
C SER A 166 3.80 -6.72 8.25
N THR A 167 4.49 -5.97 7.38
CA THR A 167 5.85 -5.48 7.64
C THR A 167 5.83 -4.36 8.67
N THR A 168 6.81 -4.35 9.56
CA THR A 168 7.16 -3.22 10.41
C THR A 168 8.60 -2.84 10.12
N TRP A 169 8.87 -2.46 8.86
CA TRP A 169 10.23 -2.12 8.44
C TRP A 169 10.62 -0.70 8.89
N ASN A 170 11.92 -0.44 8.96
CA ASN A 170 12.48 0.84 9.38
C ASN A 170 13.51 1.34 8.35
N GLN A 171 14.03 2.54 8.54
CA GLN A 171 15.07 3.11 7.69
C GLN A 171 16.49 2.82 8.18
N SER A 172 16.62 2.39 9.43
CA SER A 172 17.86 1.96 10.08
C SER A 172 17.53 1.29 11.42
N PRO A 173 18.51 0.61 12.07
CA PRO A 173 19.71 0.02 11.48
C PRO A 173 19.36 -1.21 10.62
N TYR A 174 20.34 -1.82 9.95
CA TYR A 174 20.23 -3.06 9.15
C TYR A 174 19.52 -2.91 7.81
N TYR A 175 18.39 -2.20 7.77
CA TYR A 175 17.65 -1.90 6.54
C TYR A 175 18.48 -1.09 5.54
N ASN A 176 19.42 -0.28 6.03
CA ASN A 176 20.27 0.61 5.27
C ASN A 176 21.71 0.09 5.07
N ASP A 177 21.98 -1.19 5.32
CA ASP A 177 23.35 -1.75 5.26
C ASP A 177 24.04 -1.57 3.88
N GLN A 178 23.27 -1.34 2.81
CA GLN A 178 23.78 -1.08 1.46
C GLN A 178 23.68 0.39 1.04
N CYS A 179 23.07 1.25 1.85
CA CYS A 179 22.97 2.68 1.57
C CYS A 179 24.34 3.36 1.73
N PRO A 180 24.68 4.35 0.89
CA PRO A 180 25.99 4.98 0.90
C PRO A 180 26.22 5.81 2.18
N GLY A 181 27.45 5.82 2.70
CA GLY A 181 27.86 6.75 3.74
C GLY A 181 27.12 6.63 5.08
N GLY A 182 26.52 5.47 5.38
CA GLY A 182 25.69 5.28 6.57
C GLY A 182 24.34 6.00 6.51
N SER A 183 23.90 6.36 5.31
CA SER A 183 22.61 7.04 5.08
C SER A 183 21.45 6.17 5.50
N VAL A 184 20.37 6.79 5.97
CA VAL A 184 19.07 6.09 6.11
C VAL A 184 18.53 5.72 4.72
N THR A 185 17.69 4.69 4.64
CA THR A 185 17.09 4.25 3.36
C THR A 185 16.28 5.35 2.68
N GLY A 186 15.59 6.18 3.46
CA GLY A 186 14.61 7.15 3.00
C GLY A 186 13.18 6.64 3.17
N CYS A 187 12.27 7.53 3.54
CA CYS A 187 10.88 7.20 3.78
C CYS A 187 10.19 6.67 2.51
N VAL A 188 10.49 7.28 1.37
CA VAL A 188 10.00 6.86 0.05
C VAL A 188 10.43 5.42 -0.26
N ALA A 189 11.73 5.11 -0.15
CA ALA A 189 12.23 3.76 -0.40
C ALA A 189 11.63 2.73 0.56
N THR A 190 11.41 3.11 1.82
CA THR A 190 10.81 2.23 2.84
C THR A 190 9.34 1.95 2.55
N ALA A 191 8.56 2.97 2.21
CA ALA A 191 7.17 2.81 1.80
C ALA A 191 7.05 1.93 0.53
N MET A 192 7.89 2.18 -0.47
CA MET A 192 7.97 1.35 -1.67
C MET A 192 8.25 -0.12 -1.33
N ALA A 193 9.29 -0.37 -0.54
CA ALA A 193 9.73 -1.71 -0.20
C ALA A 193 8.67 -2.49 0.60
N GLN A 194 7.93 -1.83 1.51
CA GLN A 194 6.84 -2.45 2.25
C GLN A 194 5.67 -2.86 1.33
N VAL A 195 5.27 -2.00 0.39
CA VAL A 195 4.24 -2.35 -0.62
C VAL A 195 4.74 -3.48 -1.54
N MET A 196 6.00 -3.46 -1.95
CA MET A 196 6.58 -4.57 -2.74
C MET A 196 6.60 -5.88 -1.97
N LYS A 197 6.87 -5.83 -0.66
CA LYS A 197 6.87 -7.00 0.21
C LYS A 197 5.47 -7.57 0.42
N PHE A 198 4.44 -6.74 0.52
CA PHE A 198 3.05 -7.19 0.56
C PHE A 198 2.72 -8.09 -0.64
N TRP A 199 3.11 -7.65 -1.85
CA TRP A 199 2.93 -8.42 -3.07
C TRP A 199 3.94 -9.55 -3.28
N ASN A 200 5.08 -9.52 -2.57
CA ASN A 200 6.28 -10.30 -2.86
C ASN A 200 6.65 -10.24 -4.35
N HIS A 201 6.70 -9.02 -4.90
CA HIS A 201 6.89 -8.76 -6.33
C HIS A 201 7.88 -7.61 -6.57
N PRO A 202 8.72 -7.69 -7.63
CA PRO A 202 8.82 -8.77 -8.61
C PRO A 202 9.80 -9.87 -8.20
N ALA A 203 9.71 -11.06 -8.81
CA ALA A 203 10.75 -12.08 -8.66
C ALA A 203 12.11 -11.57 -9.17
N GLN A 204 12.10 -10.83 -10.27
CA GLN A 204 13.26 -10.16 -10.87
C GLN A 204 12.85 -8.78 -11.38
N GLY A 205 13.66 -7.76 -11.12
CA GLY A 205 13.40 -6.41 -11.64
C GLY A 205 13.65 -6.29 -13.14
N SER A 206 13.51 -5.08 -13.67
CA SER A 206 13.70 -4.76 -15.09
C SER A 206 14.68 -3.61 -15.26
N GLY A 207 15.55 -3.70 -16.27
CA GLY A 207 16.47 -2.61 -16.62
C GLY A 207 17.50 -2.28 -15.54
N MET A 208 18.09 -1.09 -15.64
CA MET A 208 19.08 -0.58 -14.69
C MET A 208 18.97 0.94 -14.63
N HIS A 209 19.40 1.53 -13.52
CA HIS A 209 19.41 2.98 -13.35
C HIS A 209 20.67 3.44 -12.62
N SER A 210 21.13 4.65 -12.98
CA SER A 210 22.34 5.28 -12.45
C SER A 210 22.18 6.79 -12.41
N TYR A 211 22.60 7.42 -11.31
CA TYR A 211 22.62 8.87 -11.16
C TYR A 211 23.83 9.31 -10.34
N ASN A 212 24.18 10.60 -10.42
CA ASN A 212 25.31 11.16 -9.68
C ASN A 212 24.80 11.90 -8.43
N HIS A 213 25.13 11.38 -7.26
CA HIS A 213 24.91 12.04 -5.99
C HIS A 213 26.04 13.03 -5.70
N GLN A 214 25.70 14.24 -5.24
CA GLN A 214 26.67 15.31 -4.99
C GLN A 214 27.77 14.90 -3.99
N THR A 215 27.40 14.11 -2.98
CA THR A 215 28.32 13.69 -1.89
C THR A 215 28.95 12.31 -2.13
N TYR A 216 28.22 11.38 -2.75
CA TYR A 216 28.58 9.96 -2.79
C TYR A 216 29.01 9.48 -4.17
N GLY A 217 29.03 10.38 -5.16
CA GLY A 217 29.38 10.04 -6.54
C GLY A 217 28.28 9.25 -7.24
N THR A 218 28.66 8.43 -8.21
CA THR A 218 27.70 7.64 -8.98
C THR A 218 27.11 6.52 -8.14
N LEU A 219 25.79 6.50 -8.02
CA LEU A 219 25.00 5.43 -7.40
C LEU A 219 24.26 4.69 -8.51
N SER A 220 24.12 3.36 -8.39
CA SER A 220 23.60 2.54 -9.50
C SER A 220 23.01 1.22 -9.01
N ALA A 221 21.99 0.75 -9.72
CA ALA A 221 21.36 -0.53 -9.48
C ALA A 221 20.99 -1.18 -10.82
N ASN A 222 21.25 -2.48 -10.95
CA ASN A 222 20.82 -3.30 -12.08
C ASN A 222 19.66 -4.20 -11.63
N PHE A 223 18.45 -3.70 -11.78
CA PHE A 223 17.23 -4.41 -11.36
C PHE A 223 17.01 -5.66 -12.22
N GLY A 224 17.31 -5.58 -13.52
CA GLY A 224 17.23 -6.66 -14.50
C GLY A 224 18.12 -7.86 -14.20
N SER A 225 19.24 -7.68 -13.48
CA SER A 225 20.09 -8.78 -13.02
C SER A 225 19.80 -9.23 -11.59
N THR A 226 18.78 -8.68 -10.93
CA THR A 226 18.54 -8.88 -9.50
C THR A 226 17.29 -9.70 -9.26
N THR A 227 17.46 -10.87 -8.64
CA THR A 227 16.36 -11.70 -8.16
C THR A 227 16.08 -11.39 -6.68
N TYR A 228 14.89 -10.86 -6.39
CA TYR A 228 14.50 -10.48 -5.03
C TYR A 228 14.07 -11.71 -4.23
N GLN A 229 14.82 -12.01 -3.16
CA GLN A 229 14.62 -13.20 -2.32
C GLN A 229 13.53 -12.99 -1.28
N TRP A 230 12.27 -12.83 -1.72
CA TRP A 230 11.14 -12.46 -0.86
C TRP A 230 10.96 -13.35 0.38
N SER A 231 11.20 -14.66 0.26
CA SER A 231 11.14 -15.61 1.39
C SER A 231 12.19 -15.36 2.47
N SER A 232 13.27 -14.66 2.13
CA SER A 232 14.36 -14.30 3.02
C SER A 232 14.18 -12.91 3.66
N MET A 233 13.05 -12.25 3.39
CA MET A 233 12.69 -10.93 3.92
C MET A 233 11.57 -11.10 4.96
N PRO A 234 11.89 -11.25 6.27
CA PRO A 234 10.87 -11.30 7.32
C PRO A 234 10.18 -9.94 7.50
N ASN A 235 9.03 -9.94 8.18
CA ASN A 235 8.23 -8.74 8.42
C ASN A 235 8.91 -7.71 9.33
N SER A 236 9.89 -8.12 10.13
CA SER A 236 10.74 -7.24 10.93
C SER A 236 12.11 -7.90 11.12
N ILE A 237 13.13 -7.09 11.39
CA ILE A 237 14.50 -7.56 11.66
C ILE A 237 15.12 -6.86 12.86
N ASN A 238 16.01 -7.57 13.55
CA ASN A 238 16.86 -7.07 14.63
C ASN A 238 18.36 -7.36 14.38
N SER A 239 18.69 -7.77 13.16
CA SER A 239 20.05 -8.05 12.68
C SER A 239 20.12 -7.82 11.17
N SER A 240 21.32 -7.61 10.63
CA SER A 240 21.57 -7.44 9.19
C SER A 240 20.84 -8.46 8.33
N ASN A 241 20.13 -7.97 7.32
CA ASN A 241 19.47 -8.79 6.31
C ASN A 241 19.78 -8.23 4.92
N ASN A 242 20.65 -8.92 4.19
CA ASN A 242 21.13 -8.45 2.89
C ASN A 242 20.03 -8.35 1.83
N ALA A 243 19.03 -9.24 1.86
CA ALA A 243 17.91 -9.22 0.91
C ALA A 243 17.06 -7.95 1.08
N ILE A 244 16.74 -7.59 2.32
CA ILE A 244 16.02 -6.34 2.63
C ILE A 244 16.89 -5.13 2.29
N ALA A 245 18.17 -5.12 2.67
CA ALA A 245 19.06 -4.00 2.39
C ALA A 245 19.27 -3.76 0.88
N THR A 246 19.35 -4.83 0.07
CA THR A 246 19.36 -4.72 -1.40
C THR A 246 18.06 -4.12 -1.93
N LEU A 247 16.91 -4.60 -1.47
CA LEU A 247 15.62 -4.05 -1.88
C LEU A 247 15.53 -2.55 -1.55
N MET A 248 15.84 -2.17 -0.31
CA MET A 248 15.83 -0.77 0.14
C MET A 248 16.75 0.12 -0.68
N TYR A 249 17.99 -0.31 -0.92
CA TYR A 249 18.93 0.44 -1.75
C TYR A 249 18.42 0.56 -3.20
N HIS A 250 17.85 -0.50 -3.76
CA HIS A 250 17.29 -0.50 -5.12
C HIS A 250 16.09 0.44 -5.24
N CYS A 251 15.17 0.42 -4.29
CA CYS A 251 14.08 1.39 -4.23
C CYS A 251 14.64 2.82 -4.19
N GLY A 252 15.63 3.10 -3.33
CA GLY A 252 16.24 4.43 -3.27
C GLY A 252 16.96 4.85 -4.56
N VAL A 253 17.74 3.97 -5.17
CA VAL A 253 18.40 4.28 -6.47
C VAL A 253 17.37 4.55 -7.55
N SER A 254 16.27 3.78 -7.60
CA SER A 254 15.24 3.93 -8.65
C SER A 254 14.54 5.29 -8.67
N VAL A 255 14.65 6.06 -7.59
CA VAL A 255 13.99 7.36 -7.38
C VAL A 255 14.97 8.52 -7.17
N ASP A 256 16.24 8.36 -7.59
CA ASP A 256 17.31 9.36 -7.40
C ASP A 256 17.44 9.85 -5.96
N MET A 257 17.36 8.94 -4.99
CA MET A 257 17.36 9.27 -3.56
C MET A 257 18.50 10.23 -3.19
N ASN A 258 18.13 11.37 -2.60
CA ASN A 258 19.09 12.30 -2.02
C ASN A 258 19.51 11.78 -0.65
N TYR A 259 20.45 10.84 -0.64
CA TYR A 259 20.89 10.13 0.55
C TYR A 259 21.59 11.05 1.56
N SER A 260 21.27 10.90 2.84
CA SER A 260 22.11 11.41 3.93
C SER A 260 21.97 10.56 5.21
N PRO A 261 22.92 10.66 6.16
CA PRO A 261 22.83 9.98 7.46
C PRO A 261 21.57 10.34 8.26
N ASP A 262 21.08 11.57 8.11
CA ASP A 262 20.00 12.09 8.94
C ASP A 262 18.62 11.92 8.28
N VAL A 263 18.50 12.28 6.99
CA VAL A 263 17.25 12.21 6.21
C VAL A 263 17.56 11.97 4.74
N SER A 264 16.98 10.93 4.16
CA SER A 264 17.06 10.67 2.71
C SER A 264 15.71 10.96 2.06
N GLY A 265 15.71 11.77 1.00
CA GLY A 265 14.49 12.27 0.35
C GLY A 265 14.41 11.97 -1.15
N ALA A 266 13.20 11.74 -1.64
CA ALA A 266 12.88 11.49 -3.05
C ALA A 266 11.42 11.92 -3.37
N TRP A 267 11.06 11.91 -4.64
CA TRP A 267 9.70 12.21 -5.10
C TRP A 267 8.81 10.96 -5.16
N VAL A 268 7.50 11.13 -4.98
CA VAL A 268 6.54 10.02 -4.95
C VAL A 268 5.79 9.88 -6.27
N ILE A 269 5.22 10.95 -6.82
CA ILE A 269 4.39 10.92 -8.03
C ILE A 269 5.02 11.62 -9.23
N GLU A 270 4.59 11.27 -10.44
CA GLU A 270 5.08 11.79 -11.71
C GLU A 270 4.74 13.27 -11.93
N ASP A 271 3.65 13.76 -11.32
CA ASP A 271 3.24 15.18 -11.40
C ASP A 271 4.27 16.13 -10.76
N ASP A 272 5.03 15.66 -9.76
CA ASP A 272 6.09 16.44 -9.12
C ASP A 272 7.48 16.22 -9.77
N SER A 273 7.76 14.99 -10.23
CA SER A 273 9.04 14.63 -10.85
C SER A 273 8.90 13.38 -11.72
N PRO A 274 9.51 13.34 -12.92
CA PRO A 274 9.51 12.14 -13.76
C PRO A 274 10.32 10.98 -13.16
N VAL A 275 11.23 11.25 -12.21
CA VAL A 275 11.95 10.23 -11.44
C VAL A 275 11.39 10.23 -10.03
N CYS A 276 10.56 9.23 -9.75
CA CYS A 276 9.76 9.13 -8.53
C CYS A 276 9.33 7.67 -8.28
N SER A 277 8.65 7.41 -7.17
CA SER A 277 8.15 6.06 -6.85
C SER A 277 7.19 5.53 -7.91
N GLU A 278 6.26 6.37 -8.36
CA GLU A 278 5.25 6.02 -9.36
C GLU A 278 5.90 5.52 -10.66
N SER A 279 6.85 6.27 -11.22
CA SER A 279 7.53 5.85 -12.45
C SER A 279 8.45 4.66 -12.21
N ALA A 280 9.08 4.55 -11.03
CA ALA A 280 9.95 3.43 -10.69
C ALA A 280 9.19 2.09 -10.61
N PHE A 281 7.99 2.08 -10.05
CA PHE A 281 7.12 0.89 -9.99
C PHE A 281 6.84 0.33 -11.40
N LYS A 282 6.49 1.22 -12.34
CA LYS A 282 6.21 0.87 -13.74
C LYS A 282 7.49 0.40 -14.45
N ASN A 283 8.57 1.18 -14.35
CA ASN A 283 9.77 1.00 -15.19
C ASN A 283 10.68 -0.16 -14.74
N TYR A 284 10.81 -0.37 -13.43
CA TYR A 284 11.84 -1.26 -12.89
C TYR A 284 11.27 -2.44 -12.10
N PHE A 285 10.04 -2.32 -11.59
CA PHE A 285 9.47 -3.30 -10.67
C PHE A 285 8.23 -4.04 -11.20
N GLY A 286 7.84 -3.78 -12.45
CA GLY A 286 6.80 -4.55 -13.15
C GLY A 286 5.41 -4.42 -12.53
N TYR A 287 5.06 -3.22 -12.08
CA TYR A 287 3.69 -2.89 -11.65
C TYR A 287 2.85 -2.41 -12.82
N SER A 288 1.53 -2.52 -12.67
CA SER A 288 0.54 -2.17 -13.69
C SER A 288 0.80 -0.80 -14.28
N SER A 289 0.67 -0.68 -15.60
CA SER A 289 0.66 0.61 -16.29
C SER A 289 -0.54 1.50 -15.93
N SER A 290 -1.58 0.94 -15.32
CA SER A 290 -2.72 1.69 -14.79
C SER A 290 -2.46 2.38 -13.45
N LEU A 291 -1.39 2.00 -12.75
CA LEU A 291 -0.93 2.68 -11.54
C LEU A 291 -0.73 4.17 -11.84
N HIS A 292 -1.22 5.04 -10.95
CA HIS A 292 -1.12 6.49 -11.15
C HIS A 292 -1.04 7.25 -9.82
N GLY A 293 -0.28 8.34 -9.83
CA GLY A 293 -0.14 9.25 -8.71
C GLY A 293 -1.16 10.38 -8.76
N GLU A 294 -1.71 10.73 -7.59
CA GLU A 294 -2.76 11.74 -7.47
C GLU A 294 -2.49 12.67 -6.28
N LYS A 295 -2.95 13.91 -6.38
CA LYS A 295 -2.86 14.93 -5.32
C LYS A 295 -4.22 15.17 -4.69
N ARG A 296 -4.28 15.15 -3.36
CA ARG A 296 -5.50 15.38 -2.56
C ARG A 296 -6.20 16.71 -2.88
N GLU A 297 -5.44 17.74 -3.22
CA GLU A 297 -5.97 19.07 -3.56
C GLU A 297 -6.85 19.09 -4.82
N ASN A 298 -6.77 18.05 -5.66
CA ASN A 298 -7.61 17.92 -6.85
C ASN A 298 -8.99 17.31 -6.57
N TYR A 299 -9.26 16.89 -5.33
CA TYR A 299 -10.44 16.13 -4.96
C TYR A 299 -11.15 16.77 -3.76
N SER A 300 -12.47 16.60 -3.69
CA SER A 300 -13.19 16.82 -2.43
C SER A 300 -12.85 15.74 -1.40
N THR A 301 -13.13 16.00 -0.13
CA THR A 301 -12.88 15.06 0.99
C THR A 301 -13.52 13.69 0.74
N SER A 302 -14.78 13.67 0.30
CA SER A 302 -15.49 12.42 -0.03
C SER A 302 -14.84 11.68 -1.19
N GLN A 303 -14.53 12.38 -2.30
CA GLN A 303 -13.90 11.75 -3.46
C GLN A 303 -12.54 11.14 -3.12
N TRP A 304 -11.70 11.84 -2.37
CA TRP A 304 -10.40 11.32 -1.96
C TRP A 304 -10.55 10.11 -1.04
N THR A 305 -11.43 10.19 -0.05
CA THR A 305 -11.74 9.10 0.88
C THR A 305 -12.24 7.86 0.12
N ASP A 306 -13.16 8.04 -0.83
CA ASP A 306 -13.69 6.96 -1.68
C ASP A 306 -12.58 6.31 -2.52
N MET A 307 -11.65 7.09 -3.07
CA MET A 307 -10.51 6.55 -3.84
C MET A 307 -9.57 5.72 -2.96
N VAL A 308 -9.24 6.22 -1.76
CA VAL A 308 -8.41 5.48 -0.79
C VAL A 308 -9.10 4.19 -0.36
N ARG A 309 -10.39 4.25 -0.02
CA ARG A 309 -11.17 3.06 0.37
C ARG A 309 -11.28 2.05 -0.78
N ALA A 310 -11.50 2.50 -2.02
CA ALA A 310 -11.60 1.61 -3.17
C ALA A 310 -10.34 0.76 -3.42
N ASP A 311 -9.14 1.33 -3.22
CA ASP A 311 -7.89 0.57 -3.33
C ASP A 311 -7.72 -0.41 -2.17
N LEU A 312 -8.01 0.02 -0.94
CA LEU A 312 -7.91 -0.82 0.25
C LEU A 312 -8.93 -1.98 0.24
N ASP A 313 -10.16 -1.74 -0.20
CA ASP A 313 -11.20 -2.76 -0.40
C ASP A 313 -10.81 -3.77 -1.49
N ALA A 314 -10.03 -3.33 -2.47
CA ALA A 314 -9.45 -4.20 -3.50
C ALA A 314 -8.16 -4.91 -3.03
N GLY A 315 -7.78 -4.76 -1.76
CA GLY A 315 -6.58 -5.37 -1.19
C GLY A 315 -5.28 -4.75 -1.71
N ARG A 316 -5.29 -3.47 -2.11
CA ARG A 316 -4.12 -2.75 -2.62
C ARG A 316 -3.62 -1.75 -1.57
N PRO A 317 -2.47 -1.98 -0.93
CA PRO A 317 -1.85 -0.96 -0.08
C PRO A 317 -1.31 0.19 -0.94
N ILE A 318 -1.38 1.40 -0.39
CA ILE A 318 -1.14 2.66 -1.09
C ILE A 318 0.16 3.27 -0.56
N VAL A 319 1.09 3.61 -1.44
CA VAL A 319 2.17 4.55 -1.07
C VAL A 319 1.58 5.94 -0.96
N TYR A 320 1.64 6.51 0.25
CA TYR A 320 1.05 7.79 0.59
C TYR A 320 2.14 8.76 1.05
N ALA A 321 1.97 10.05 0.79
CA ALA A 321 2.82 11.07 1.38
C ALA A 321 2.03 12.32 1.76
N GLY A 322 2.51 13.00 2.79
CA GLY A 322 2.05 14.33 3.17
C GLY A 322 3.23 15.26 3.37
N PHE A 323 2.95 16.56 3.48
CA PHE A 323 3.96 17.61 3.58
C PHE A 323 3.61 18.59 4.68
N GLY A 324 4.63 19.17 5.30
CA GLY A 324 4.49 20.26 6.26
C GLY A 324 5.74 21.13 6.36
N SER A 325 5.78 21.99 7.38
CA SER A 325 6.90 22.92 7.63
C SER A 325 8.29 22.29 7.75
N GLY A 326 8.39 20.96 7.92
CA GLY A 326 9.66 20.22 7.98
C GLY A 326 10.02 19.42 6.72
N GLY A 327 9.25 19.57 5.63
CA GLY A 327 9.39 18.75 4.42
C GLY A 327 8.27 17.73 4.25
N GLY A 328 8.43 16.84 3.27
CA GLY A 328 7.52 15.72 3.00
C GLY A 328 7.91 14.44 3.75
N HIS A 329 6.96 13.54 3.98
CA HIS A 329 7.20 12.18 4.46
C HIS A 329 6.30 11.20 3.70
N ALA A 330 6.86 10.05 3.35
CA ALA A 330 6.15 8.96 2.68
C ALA A 330 5.99 7.76 3.62
N PHE A 331 4.84 7.11 3.52
CA PHE A 331 4.38 6.02 4.38
C PHE A 331 3.42 5.13 3.59
N VAL A 332 2.89 4.08 4.21
CA VAL A 332 1.91 3.19 3.56
C VAL A 332 0.55 3.37 4.22
N CYS A 333 -0.47 3.66 3.43
CA CYS A 333 -1.86 3.51 3.83
C CYS A 333 -2.32 2.11 3.44
N ASP A 334 -2.61 1.27 4.42
CA ASP A 334 -2.87 -0.15 4.20
C ASP A 334 -4.10 -0.66 4.94
N GLY A 335 -4.95 0.23 5.44
CA GLY A 335 -6.23 -0.15 6.02
C GLY A 335 -7.10 1.04 6.37
N TYR A 336 -8.32 0.75 6.80
CA TYR A 336 -9.21 1.74 7.39
C TYR A 336 -10.19 1.06 8.35
N ASP A 337 -10.70 1.85 9.29
CA ASP A 337 -11.75 1.47 10.23
C ASP A 337 -13.00 2.36 10.03
N ALA A 338 -14.06 2.04 10.76
CA ALA A 338 -15.29 2.81 10.81
C ALA A 338 -15.03 4.29 11.13
N GLY A 339 -15.72 5.18 10.41
CA GLY A 339 -15.58 6.63 10.60
C GLY A 339 -14.37 7.24 9.88
N ASP A 340 -13.92 6.63 8.78
CA ASP A 340 -12.86 7.13 7.89
C ASP A 340 -11.51 7.38 8.59
N TYR A 341 -11.20 6.53 9.57
CA TYR A 341 -9.85 6.44 10.13
C TYR A 341 -9.01 5.48 9.29
N PHE A 342 -7.91 5.98 8.75
CA PHE A 342 -7.03 5.20 7.87
C PHE A 342 -5.81 4.69 8.64
N HIS A 343 -5.49 3.41 8.45
CA HIS A 343 -4.30 2.80 9.02
C HIS A 343 -3.07 3.23 8.22
N PHE A 344 -2.09 3.81 8.93
CA PHE A 344 -0.81 4.19 8.38
C PHE A 344 0.31 3.39 9.02
N ASN A 345 1.10 2.76 8.17
CA ASN A 345 2.42 2.24 8.50
C ASN A 345 3.47 3.30 8.14
N TRP A 346 4.09 3.88 9.16
CA TRP A 346 4.98 5.04 8.99
C TRP A 346 6.39 4.67 8.51
N GLY A 347 6.74 3.38 8.52
CA GLY A 347 8.07 2.89 8.18
C GLY A 347 9.11 3.13 9.28
N TRP A 348 8.72 3.05 10.55
CA TRP A 348 9.60 3.20 11.72
C TRP A 348 9.61 1.99 12.64
N GLY A 349 9.59 0.79 12.09
CA GLY A 349 9.67 -0.41 12.94
C GLY A 349 8.37 -0.71 13.70
N GLY A 350 7.23 -0.22 13.23
CA GLY A 350 5.92 -0.38 13.87
C GLY A 350 5.58 0.70 14.89
N TYR A 351 6.51 1.62 15.17
CA TYR A 351 6.27 2.72 16.10
C TYR A 351 5.20 3.68 15.58
N TYR A 352 4.13 3.81 16.37
CA TYR A 352 2.99 4.69 16.11
C TYR A 352 2.18 4.35 14.85
N ASP A 353 2.39 3.16 14.28
CA ASP A 353 1.50 2.62 13.26
C ASP A 353 0.10 2.49 13.88
N GLY A 354 -0.91 2.93 13.14
CA GLY A 354 -2.26 3.03 13.67
C GLY A 354 -3.19 3.82 12.77
N TYR A 355 -4.35 4.12 13.31
CA TYR A 355 -5.48 4.67 12.60
C TYR A 355 -5.60 6.16 12.86
N PHE A 356 -5.53 6.96 11.80
CA PHE A 356 -5.56 8.41 11.86
C PHE A 356 -6.58 8.95 10.87
N HIS A 357 -7.26 10.02 11.25
CA HIS A 357 -8.12 10.70 10.32
C HIS A 357 -7.28 11.54 9.35
N ILE A 358 -7.53 11.41 8.04
CA ILE A 358 -6.77 12.12 6.99
C ILE A 358 -6.92 13.65 7.14
N ASP A 359 -8.09 14.11 7.60
CA ASP A 359 -8.40 15.53 7.78
C ASP A 359 -8.93 15.79 9.21
N ALA A 360 -8.18 16.40 10.13
CA ALA A 360 -8.73 16.69 11.47
C ALA A 360 -9.66 17.91 11.51
N LEU A 361 -9.57 18.77 10.50
CA LEU A 361 -10.39 19.97 10.32
C LEU A 361 -10.66 20.17 8.82
N ASP A 362 -11.92 20.03 8.41
CA ASP A 362 -12.43 20.44 7.09
C ASP A 362 -13.29 21.69 7.30
N PRO A 363 -12.75 22.92 7.16
CA PRO A 363 -13.55 24.12 7.31
C PRO A 363 -14.34 24.39 6.02
N GLY A 364 -15.56 23.86 5.92
CA GLY A 364 -16.58 24.28 4.96
C GLY A 364 -16.63 23.52 3.64
N GLY A 365 -16.13 22.27 3.58
CA GLY A 365 -16.18 21.43 2.39
C GLY A 365 -15.38 21.96 1.17
N THR A 366 -14.60 23.01 1.35
CA THR A 366 -13.55 23.40 0.40
C THR A 366 -12.25 22.82 0.89
N GLY A 367 -12.05 21.54 0.56
CA GLY A 367 -10.87 20.76 0.90
C GLY A 367 -9.60 21.53 0.59
N THR A 368 -8.95 21.99 1.64
CA THR A 368 -7.52 22.25 1.66
C THR A 368 -7.15 22.07 3.11
N GLY A 369 -6.37 21.04 3.42
CA GLY A 369 -5.67 20.87 4.70
C GLY A 369 -4.70 22.02 4.94
N GLY A 370 -5.25 23.23 5.07
CA GLY A 370 -4.60 24.54 4.96
C GLY A 370 -3.80 24.93 6.19
N GLY A 371 -3.35 23.94 6.97
CA GLY A 371 -2.32 24.16 7.96
C GLY A 371 -0.95 24.24 7.29
N THR A 372 -0.13 25.21 7.68
CA THR A 372 1.27 25.32 7.23
C THR A 372 2.23 24.43 8.03
N GLY A 373 1.71 23.44 8.77
CA GLY A 373 2.49 22.59 9.66
C GLY A 373 1.98 21.14 9.69
N GLY A 374 2.91 20.20 9.88
CA GLY A 374 2.66 18.75 9.88
C GLY A 374 2.31 18.16 8.52
N TYR A 375 2.25 16.83 8.39
CA TYR A 375 1.96 16.16 7.10
C TYR A 375 0.48 16.11 6.75
N ASN A 376 -0.29 17.07 7.24
CA ASN A 376 -1.73 17.21 6.99
C ASN A 376 -2.00 18.17 5.80
N SER A 377 -0.99 18.40 4.95
CA SER A 377 -1.07 19.31 3.80
C SER A 377 -0.36 18.70 2.58
N GLY A 378 -0.80 19.07 1.37
CA GLY A 378 -0.18 18.63 0.12
C GLY A 378 -0.20 17.12 -0.12
N HIS A 379 -1.19 16.40 0.41
CA HIS A 379 -1.16 14.94 0.35
C HIS A 379 -1.13 14.43 -1.09
N GLN A 380 -0.42 13.32 -1.27
CA GLN A 380 -0.36 12.59 -2.53
C GLN A 380 -0.37 11.09 -2.26
N ALA A 381 -0.89 10.34 -3.22
CA ALA A 381 -0.99 8.90 -3.13
C ALA A 381 -0.77 8.26 -4.49
N ILE A 382 -0.29 7.02 -4.50
CA ILE A 382 -0.22 6.19 -5.70
C ILE A 382 -1.33 5.15 -5.62
N PHE A 383 -2.26 5.20 -6.57
CA PHE A 383 -3.42 4.31 -6.66
C PHE A 383 -3.20 3.19 -7.69
N GLU A 384 -4.05 2.17 -7.64
CA GLU A 384 -4.02 0.99 -8.49
C GLU A 384 -2.68 0.23 -8.42
N MET A 385 -2.08 0.19 -7.22
CA MET A 385 -0.79 -0.43 -6.95
C MET A 385 -0.87 -1.96 -6.95
N VAL A 386 -0.95 -2.54 -8.14
CA VAL A 386 -0.93 -3.99 -8.36
C VAL A 386 0.24 -4.39 -9.25
N PRO A 387 0.94 -5.49 -8.96
CA PRO A 387 1.84 -6.13 -9.91
C PRO A 387 1.16 -6.31 -11.25
N GLU A 388 1.84 -5.97 -12.34
CA GLU A 388 1.31 -6.29 -13.66
C GLU A 388 1.28 -7.82 -13.75
N THR A 389 0.08 -8.38 -13.91
CA THR A 389 -0.08 -9.80 -14.21
C THR A 389 0.36 -10.03 -15.65
N THR A 390 1.65 -9.84 -15.93
CA THR A 390 2.26 -10.53 -17.05
C THR A 390 2.33 -11.99 -16.64
N THR A 391 1.20 -12.70 -16.80
CA THR A 391 1.28 -14.15 -16.98
C THR A 391 2.17 -14.34 -18.19
N SER A 392 3.45 -14.60 -17.93
CA SER A 392 4.41 -15.03 -18.93
C SER A 392 3.96 -16.42 -19.35
N THR A 393 3.08 -16.45 -20.33
CA THR A 393 2.54 -17.69 -20.88
C THR A 393 3.27 -17.92 -22.19
N TYR A 394 4.04 -19.00 -22.27
CA TYR A 394 4.30 -19.63 -23.55
C TYR A 394 3.03 -20.41 -23.92
N GLU A 395 2.64 -20.35 -25.19
CA GLU A 395 1.50 -21.10 -25.71
C GLU A 395 1.99 -21.83 -26.95
N LEU A 396 2.13 -23.15 -26.85
CA LEU A 396 2.69 -23.97 -27.91
C LEU A 396 1.59 -24.65 -28.69
N ALA A 397 1.56 -24.41 -30.00
CA ALA A 397 0.60 -24.99 -30.91
C ALA A 397 1.27 -25.62 -32.14
N LEU A 398 0.63 -26.65 -32.70
CA LEU A 398 1.06 -27.25 -33.97
C LEU A 398 0.93 -26.23 -35.10
N TYR A 399 1.98 -26.08 -35.90
CA TYR A 399 2.02 -25.19 -37.07
C TYR A 399 2.22 -25.97 -38.37
N ASP A 400 2.18 -27.31 -38.30
CA ASP A 400 2.15 -28.22 -39.44
C ASP A 400 1.59 -29.58 -38.99
N ASN A 401 1.23 -30.43 -39.95
CA ASN A 401 0.79 -31.80 -39.64
C ASN A 401 1.89 -32.59 -38.92
N VAL A 402 1.48 -33.50 -38.02
CA VAL A 402 2.39 -34.48 -37.41
C VAL A 402 2.53 -35.66 -38.36
N VAL A 403 3.72 -35.82 -38.96
CA VAL A 403 3.97 -36.82 -40.01
C VAL A 403 5.03 -37.82 -39.56
N ALA A 404 4.65 -39.09 -39.46
CA ALA A 404 5.58 -40.20 -39.30
C ALA A 404 6.11 -40.69 -40.65
N SER A 405 7.41 -40.97 -40.74
CA SER A 405 8.05 -41.49 -41.94
C SER A 405 9.06 -42.59 -41.61
N PRO A 406 9.00 -43.77 -42.25
CA PRO A 406 7.97 -44.16 -43.24
C PRO A 406 6.59 -44.36 -42.59
N ASN A 407 5.54 -44.43 -43.41
CA ASN A 407 4.19 -44.83 -42.97
C ASN A 407 3.56 -45.67 -44.10
N PRO A 408 3.31 -46.99 -43.91
CA PRO A 408 3.41 -47.75 -42.66
C PRO A 408 4.86 -48.05 -42.22
N ILE A 409 5.02 -48.35 -40.92
CA ILE A 409 6.30 -48.69 -40.28
C ILE A 409 6.34 -50.21 -40.05
N SER A 410 7.42 -50.89 -40.46
CA SER A 410 7.63 -52.31 -40.15
C SER A 410 8.07 -52.49 -38.70
N PHE A 411 7.75 -53.63 -38.07
CA PHE A 411 8.14 -53.89 -36.68
C PHE A 411 9.67 -53.79 -36.50
N LEU A 412 10.11 -53.03 -35.49
CA LEU A 412 11.51 -52.67 -35.21
C LEU A 412 12.23 -51.86 -36.30
N GLN A 413 11.50 -51.30 -37.27
CA GLN A 413 12.08 -50.41 -38.27
C GLN A 413 12.33 -49.02 -37.68
N ALA A 414 13.46 -48.41 -38.04
CA ALA A 414 13.73 -47.01 -37.75
C ALA A 414 12.71 -46.10 -38.44
N PHE A 415 12.26 -45.07 -37.73
CA PHE A 415 11.35 -44.06 -38.26
C PHE A 415 11.58 -42.71 -37.56
N SER A 416 11.04 -41.66 -38.16
CA SER A 416 11.01 -40.33 -37.55
C SER A 416 9.61 -39.74 -37.59
N VAL A 417 9.35 -38.79 -36.69
CA VAL A 417 8.15 -37.95 -36.62
C VAL A 417 8.59 -36.51 -36.81
N GLN A 418 7.96 -35.80 -37.75
CA GLN A 418 8.25 -34.40 -38.01
C GLN A 418 6.97 -33.55 -37.91
N THR A 419 7.12 -32.34 -37.36
CA THR A 419 6.10 -31.29 -37.36
C THR A 419 6.77 -29.91 -37.20
N LYS A 420 5.97 -28.84 -37.22
CA LYS A 420 6.38 -27.52 -36.76
C LYS A 420 5.59 -27.15 -35.50
N ILE A 421 6.25 -26.51 -34.55
CA ILE A 421 5.63 -26.01 -33.33
C ILE A 421 5.84 -24.50 -33.31
N ALA A 422 4.77 -23.75 -33.11
CA ALA A 422 4.79 -22.30 -32.93
C ALA A 422 4.61 -21.96 -31.45
N ASN A 423 5.26 -20.89 -30.99
CA ASN A 423 4.98 -20.27 -29.72
C ASN A 423 4.16 -18.99 -29.95
N THR A 424 2.85 -19.07 -29.73
CA THR A 424 1.91 -17.95 -29.86
C THR A 424 1.81 -17.12 -28.58
N GLY A 425 2.49 -17.55 -27.51
CA GLY A 425 2.53 -16.86 -26.23
C GLY A 425 3.42 -15.63 -26.22
N ASN A 426 3.39 -14.89 -25.11
CA ASN A 426 4.11 -13.62 -24.91
C ASN A 426 5.51 -13.80 -24.28
N SER A 427 5.95 -15.04 -24.04
CA SER A 427 7.25 -15.36 -23.45
C SER A 427 7.95 -16.51 -24.18
N ASN A 428 9.29 -16.58 -24.09
CA ASN A 428 10.07 -17.64 -24.70
C ASN A 428 9.87 -18.97 -23.95
N PHE A 429 9.66 -20.06 -24.69
CA PHE A 429 9.67 -21.39 -24.11
C PHE A 429 11.12 -21.90 -24.00
N THR A 430 11.46 -22.56 -22.90
CA THR A 430 12.68 -23.38 -22.75
C THR A 430 12.32 -24.65 -22.00
N GLY A 431 12.64 -25.79 -22.59
CA GLY A 431 12.26 -27.08 -22.02
C GLY A 431 12.46 -28.22 -23.01
N ASP A 432 11.71 -29.29 -22.81
CA ASP A 432 11.77 -30.49 -23.63
C ASP A 432 10.54 -30.61 -24.52
N PHE A 433 10.73 -31.22 -25.69
CA PHE A 433 9.70 -31.64 -26.62
C PHE A 433 9.76 -33.15 -26.82
N ALA A 434 8.62 -33.80 -27.02
CA ALA A 434 8.55 -35.23 -27.29
C ALA A 434 7.41 -35.59 -28.25
N ALA A 435 7.63 -36.64 -29.04
CA ALA A 435 6.56 -37.33 -29.76
C ALA A 435 6.19 -38.62 -29.02
N TYR A 436 5.00 -38.63 -28.40
CA TYR A 436 4.46 -39.79 -27.68
C TYR A 436 3.60 -40.65 -28.59
N VAL A 437 3.70 -41.97 -28.42
CA VAL A 437 2.91 -42.96 -29.15
C VAL A 437 1.82 -43.53 -28.25
N PHE A 438 0.60 -43.59 -28.78
CA PHE A 438 -0.59 -44.07 -28.08
C PHE A 438 -1.25 -45.23 -28.82
N ASP A 439 -1.83 -46.17 -28.07
CA ASP A 439 -2.66 -47.24 -28.62
C ASP A 439 -4.04 -46.73 -29.10
N ASN A 440 -4.87 -47.62 -29.65
CA ASN A 440 -6.22 -47.28 -30.11
C ASN A 440 -7.20 -46.84 -29.00
N ASN A 441 -6.86 -47.06 -27.73
CA ASN A 441 -7.62 -46.61 -26.58
C ASN A 441 -7.03 -45.32 -25.97
N MET A 442 -6.07 -44.69 -26.63
CA MET A 442 -5.33 -43.50 -26.18
C MET A 442 -4.49 -43.72 -24.92
N ASN A 443 -4.07 -44.95 -24.64
CA ASN A 443 -3.08 -45.21 -23.59
C ASN A 443 -1.67 -44.90 -24.13
N ALA A 444 -0.89 -44.12 -23.38
CA ALA A 444 0.51 -43.87 -23.72
C ALA A 444 1.32 -45.16 -23.62
N ILE A 445 2.07 -45.49 -24.67
CA ILE A 445 2.92 -46.68 -24.74
C ILE A 445 4.36 -46.30 -24.43
N ASP A 446 4.89 -45.33 -25.19
CA ASP A 446 6.29 -44.92 -25.17
C ASP A 446 6.46 -43.59 -25.93
N ASN A 447 7.67 -43.03 -25.97
CA ASN A 447 8.01 -41.86 -26.78
C ASN A 447 9.08 -42.19 -27.83
N VAL A 448 9.02 -41.51 -28.97
CA VAL A 448 10.00 -41.68 -30.07
C VAL A 448 11.35 -41.12 -29.67
N GLU A 449 11.36 -39.89 -29.18
CA GLU A 449 12.54 -39.17 -28.71
C GLU A 449 12.10 -37.98 -27.85
N ILE A 450 12.95 -37.57 -26.90
CA ILE A 450 12.86 -36.31 -26.17
C ILE A 450 13.99 -35.39 -26.65
N VAL A 451 13.63 -34.18 -27.07
CA VAL A 451 14.57 -33.17 -27.56
C VAL A 451 14.46 -31.91 -26.69
N SER A 452 15.55 -31.49 -26.06
CA SER A 452 15.61 -30.22 -25.34
C SER A 452 15.84 -29.05 -26.29
N GLY A 453 15.20 -27.91 -26.02
CA GLY A 453 15.37 -26.71 -26.82
C GLY A 453 14.66 -25.48 -26.27
N SER A 454 14.74 -24.40 -27.03
CA SER A 454 13.99 -23.17 -26.77
C SER A 454 13.22 -22.74 -28.02
N LEU A 455 12.12 -22.02 -27.80
CA LEU A 455 11.28 -21.47 -28.85
C LEU A 455 10.84 -20.06 -28.47
N SER A 456 11.35 -19.07 -29.20
CA SER A 456 11.04 -17.67 -28.94
C SER A 456 9.57 -17.34 -29.19
N SER A 457 9.02 -16.44 -28.38
CA SER A 457 7.67 -15.89 -28.58
C SER A 457 7.52 -15.31 -29.99
N GLY A 458 6.42 -15.65 -30.67
CA GLY A 458 6.12 -15.19 -32.03
C GLY A 458 6.83 -15.96 -33.16
N TYR A 459 7.58 -17.02 -32.84
CA TYR A 459 8.29 -17.84 -33.83
C TYR A 459 7.79 -19.29 -33.85
N TYR A 460 8.12 -20.00 -34.93
CA TYR A 460 7.96 -21.45 -35.04
C TYR A 460 9.29 -22.11 -35.43
N ASN A 461 9.46 -23.37 -35.03
CA ASN A 461 10.59 -24.21 -35.44
C ASN A 461 10.11 -25.56 -35.97
N THR A 462 10.93 -26.19 -36.80
CA THR A 462 10.70 -27.58 -37.24
C THR A 462 11.34 -28.53 -36.24
N TYR A 463 10.58 -29.50 -35.76
CA TYR A 463 11.04 -30.53 -34.82
C TYR A 463 11.01 -31.89 -35.50
N THR A 464 12.07 -32.67 -35.34
CA THR A 464 12.17 -34.05 -35.84
C THR A 464 12.58 -34.95 -34.69
N PHE A 465 11.76 -35.95 -34.40
CA PHE A 465 11.97 -36.96 -33.36
C PHE A 465 12.29 -38.28 -34.06
N SER A 466 13.40 -38.94 -33.73
CA SER A 466 13.87 -40.12 -34.45
C SER A 466 14.17 -41.30 -33.53
N THR A 467 13.85 -42.50 -34.00
CA THR A 467 14.18 -43.75 -33.31
C THR A 467 14.77 -44.77 -34.27
N SER A 468 15.65 -45.64 -33.76
CA SER A 468 16.18 -46.78 -34.52
C SER A 468 15.18 -47.95 -34.62
N GLY A 469 14.03 -47.83 -33.93
CA GLY A 469 12.96 -48.83 -33.88
C GLY A 469 12.51 -49.05 -32.45
N MET A 470 11.23 -49.36 -32.26
CA MET A 470 10.61 -49.48 -30.92
C MET A 470 10.05 -50.88 -30.71
N SER A 471 10.57 -51.59 -29.71
CA SER A 471 10.13 -52.95 -29.36
C SER A 471 8.83 -52.99 -28.56
N THR A 472 8.47 -51.85 -27.96
CA THR A 472 7.23 -51.62 -27.19
C THR A 472 5.99 -51.49 -28.08
N ILE A 473 6.17 -51.21 -29.38
CA ILE A 473 5.09 -51.01 -30.36
C ILE A 473 4.96 -52.26 -31.23
N LEU A 474 4.00 -53.13 -30.89
CA LEU A 474 3.67 -54.33 -31.67
C LEU A 474 2.96 -53.96 -33.00
N PRO A 475 2.80 -54.88 -33.96
CA PRO A 475 2.06 -54.59 -35.18
C PRO A 475 0.60 -54.19 -34.90
N GLY A 476 0.19 -52.99 -35.35
CA GLY A 476 -1.13 -52.43 -35.09
C GLY A 476 -1.29 -51.00 -35.64
N SER A 477 -2.39 -50.35 -35.26
CA SER A 477 -2.64 -48.92 -35.50
C SER A 477 -2.36 -48.13 -34.24
N TYR A 478 -1.77 -46.94 -34.39
CA TYR A 478 -1.30 -46.10 -33.30
C TYR A 478 -1.53 -44.63 -33.63
N TYR A 479 -1.61 -43.81 -32.59
CA TYR A 479 -1.66 -42.36 -32.67
C TYR A 479 -0.35 -41.75 -32.17
N ILE A 480 0.01 -40.58 -32.69
CA ILE A 480 1.18 -39.82 -32.23
C ILE A 480 0.71 -38.44 -31.80
N GLY A 481 1.06 -38.06 -30.58
CA GLY A 481 0.83 -36.73 -30.03
C GLY A 481 2.15 -36.03 -29.73
N ILE A 482 2.18 -34.72 -29.89
CA ILE A 482 3.36 -33.90 -29.56
C ILE A 482 3.13 -33.25 -28.21
N TYR A 483 4.13 -33.36 -27.36
CA TYR A 483 4.11 -32.86 -26.00
C TYR A 483 5.33 -31.98 -25.75
N TYR A 484 5.20 -31.09 -24.80
CA TYR A 484 6.28 -30.28 -24.28
C TYR A 484 6.24 -30.28 -22.76
N ARG A 485 7.37 -30.00 -22.12
CA ARG A 485 7.41 -29.68 -20.69
C ARG A 485 8.44 -28.59 -20.44
N PRO A 486 8.14 -27.62 -19.57
CA PRO A 486 9.17 -26.78 -18.98
C PRO A 486 10.20 -27.62 -18.21
N SER A 487 11.41 -27.08 -18.05
CA SER A 487 12.47 -27.79 -17.32
C SER A 487 12.04 -28.11 -15.89
N GLY A 488 11.90 -29.41 -15.57
CA GLY A 488 11.50 -29.88 -14.24
C GLY A 488 10.00 -29.95 -13.98
N GLU A 489 9.16 -29.72 -15.01
CA GLU A 489 7.70 -29.77 -14.90
C GLU A 489 7.08 -30.98 -15.61
N GLU A 490 5.76 -31.09 -15.50
CA GLU A 490 4.94 -32.14 -16.12
C GLU A 490 4.75 -31.93 -17.63
N TRP A 491 4.48 -33.03 -18.34
CA TRP A 491 4.23 -32.98 -19.79
C TRP A 491 2.84 -32.44 -20.11
N VAL A 492 2.79 -31.49 -21.05
CA VAL A 492 1.59 -30.87 -21.58
C VAL A 492 1.53 -31.13 -23.08
N GLN A 493 0.34 -31.45 -23.59
CA GLN A 493 0.15 -31.64 -25.03
C GLN A 493 0.26 -30.31 -25.75
N VAL A 494 1.01 -30.26 -26.85
CA VAL A 494 1.00 -29.10 -27.76
C VAL A 494 -0.41 -28.94 -28.31
N GLY A 495 -0.96 -27.72 -28.25
CA GLY A 495 -2.32 -27.44 -28.71
C GLY A 495 -2.48 -27.64 -30.22
N ASP A 496 -3.70 -27.94 -30.66
CA ASP A 496 -4.02 -27.93 -32.08
C ASP A 496 -3.97 -26.48 -32.59
N GLY A 497 -3.14 -26.20 -33.60
CA GLY A 497 -3.09 -24.90 -34.24
C GLY A 497 -3.87 -24.87 -35.55
N SER A 498 -4.26 -23.66 -35.98
CA SER A 498 -4.77 -23.39 -37.32
C SER A 498 -3.60 -23.00 -38.22
N TYR A 499 -3.16 -23.92 -39.08
CA TYR A 499 -2.09 -23.69 -40.06
C TYR A 499 -2.61 -23.74 -41.50
#